data_AF-A0A1H8T287-F1
#
_entry.id   AF-A0A1H8T287-F1
#
_cell.length_a   1.000
_cell.length_b   1.000
_cell.length_c   1.000
_cell.angle_alpha   90.00
_cell.angle_beta   90.00
_cell.angle_gamma   90.00
#
_symmetry.space_group_name_H-M   'P 1'
#
loop_
_entity.id
_entity.type
_entity.pdbx_description
1 polymer ?
#
loop_
_entity_poly.entity_id
_entity_poly.type
_entity_poly.pdbx_seq_one_letter_code
_entity_poly.pdbx_strand_id
1 'polypeptide(L)'
;MSILITAATSAQAYQLKNKLEGKNIILGDHMDLPDFMIKTGKMILLPKPASASYTHEMLTLCLDKGIESVYLLRPDEAALLLKAETLFNEYDIKLHVIA
;
A
#
# COMPACT_ATOMS: atom_id res chain seq x y z
N MET A 1 -14.17 -2.13 3.98
CA MET A 1 -12.92 -1.42 4.29
C MET A 1 -11.72 -2.34 4.35
N SER A 2 -11.13 -2.57 3.18
CA SER A 2 -9.78 -3.14 3.05
C SER A 2 -8.75 -2.02 3.07
N ILE A 3 -7.70 -2.18 3.86
CA ILE A 3 -6.66 -1.19 4.10
C ILE A 3 -5.33 -1.76 3.65
N LEU A 4 -4.60 -1.02 2.81
CA LEU A 4 -3.22 -1.31 2.48
C LEU A 4 -2.29 -0.46 3.35
N ILE A 5 -1.27 -1.09 3.92
CA ILE A 5 -0.16 -0.41 4.59
C ILE A 5 1.11 -0.74 3.80
N THR A 6 1.79 0.29 3.27
CA THR A 6 3.05 0.11 2.55
C THR A 6 4.23 -0.08 3.51
N ALA A 7 5.42 -0.31 2.97
CA ALA A 7 6.63 -0.57 3.74
C ALA A 7 6.48 -1.71 4.77
N ALA A 8 5.88 -2.84 4.39
CA ALA A 8 5.67 -4.00 5.27
C ALA A 8 6.97 -4.57 5.90
N THR A 9 8.14 -4.25 5.35
CA THR A 9 9.44 -4.58 5.96
C THR A 9 9.82 -3.69 7.14
N SER A 10 9.11 -2.57 7.35
CA SER A 10 9.38 -1.62 8.43
C SER A 10 8.62 -1.97 9.71
N ALA A 11 9.22 -1.67 10.87
CA ALA A 11 8.54 -1.83 12.16
C ALA A 11 7.29 -0.94 12.30
N GLN A 12 7.29 0.23 11.65
CA GLN A 12 6.16 1.17 11.67
C GLN A 12 4.91 0.57 11.02
N ALA A 13 5.05 -0.20 9.94
CA ALA A 13 3.92 -0.87 9.29
C ALA A 13 3.20 -1.83 10.26
N TYR A 14 3.96 -2.60 11.05
CA TYR A 14 3.39 -3.49 12.06
C TYR A 14 2.77 -2.73 13.24
N GLN A 15 3.39 -1.65 13.69
CA GLN A 15 2.81 -0.80 14.72
C GLN A 15 1.47 -0.21 14.28
N LEU A 16 1.38 0.27 13.03
CA LEU A 16 0.15 0.79 12.46
C LEU A 16 -0.91 -0.32 12.30
N LYS A 17 -0.50 -1.50 11.84
CA LYS A 17 -1.38 -2.67 11.76
C LYS A 17 -2.02 -3.01 13.11
N ASN A 18 -1.24 -2.98 14.19
CA ASN A 18 -1.75 -3.24 15.54
C ASN A 18 -2.67 -2.13 16.05
N LYS A 19 -2.46 -0.87 15.64
CA LYS A 19 -3.38 0.24 15.98
C LYS A 19 -4.71 0.15 15.23
N LEU A 20 -4.71 -0.45 14.04
CA LEU A 20 -5.88 -0.62 13.18
C LEU A 20 -6.57 -1.99 13.38
N GLU A 21 -6.29 -2.66 14.50
CA GLU A 21 -6.80 -3.99 14.83
C GLU A 21 -8.32 -4.13 14.56
N GLY A 22 -8.73 -5.28 14.05
CA GLY A 22 -10.13 -5.57 13.68
C GLY A 22 -10.54 -5.12 12.28
N LYS A 23 -9.64 -4.51 11.49
CA LYS A 23 -9.87 -4.19 10.08
C LYS A 23 -9.20 -5.21 9.15
N ASN A 24 -9.67 -5.28 7.89
CA ASN A 24 -9.03 -6.09 6.86
C ASN A 24 -7.76 -5.38 6.37
N ILE A 25 -6.61 -5.75 6.93
CA ILE A 25 -5.33 -5.10 6.66
C ILE A 25 -4.47 -5.97 5.76
N ILE A 26 -4.04 -5.40 4.65
CA ILE A 26 -3.08 -5.96 3.71
C ILE A 26 -1.76 -5.23 3.94
N LEU A 27 -0.68 -5.99 4.14
CA LEU A 27 0.67 -5.46 4.22
C LEU A 27 1.33 -5.60 2.84
N GLY A 28 1.94 -4.54 2.34
CA GLY A 28 2.67 -4.57 1.08
C GLY A 28 4.04 -3.92 1.17
N ASP A 29 5.00 -4.43 0.39
CA ASP A 29 6.31 -3.80 0.19
C ASP A 29 6.79 -4.02 -1.25
N HIS A 30 7.58 -3.10 -1.76
CA HIS A 30 8.21 -3.20 -3.08
C HIS A 30 9.64 -3.78 -3.00
N MET A 31 10.21 -3.88 -1.80
CA MET A 31 11.48 -4.55 -1.56
C MET A 31 11.34 -6.06 -1.72
N ASP A 32 12.45 -6.75 -1.99
CA ASP A 32 12.49 -8.21 -2.11
C ASP A 32 11.93 -8.89 -0.85
N LEU A 33 10.67 -9.31 -0.94
CA LEU A 33 9.99 -10.06 0.10
C LEU A 33 10.32 -11.56 -0.08
N PRO A 34 10.59 -12.30 1.01
CA PRO A 34 10.77 -13.74 0.92
C PRO A 34 9.54 -14.41 0.29
N ASP A 35 9.75 -15.33 -0.67
CA ASP A 35 8.68 -16.04 -1.38
C ASP A 35 7.63 -16.66 -0.46
N PHE A 36 8.02 -17.13 0.73
CA PHE A 36 7.09 -17.75 1.68
C PHE A 36 6.07 -16.74 2.25
N MET A 37 6.44 -15.46 2.40
CA MET A 37 5.51 -14.43 2.91
C MET A 37 4.46 -14.08 1.85
N ILE A 38 4.86 -14.06 0.58
CA ILE A 38 3.97 -13.85 -0.56
C ILE A 38 3.03 -15.06 -0.71
N LYS A 39 3.58 -16.28 -0.72
CA LYS A 39 2.81 -17.52 -0.90
C LYS A 39 1.83 -17.81 0.22
N THR A 40 2.12 -17.37 1.44
CA THR A 40 1.19 -17.49 2.58
C THR A 40 0.10 -16.42 2.59
N GLY A 41 0.11 -15.48 1.63
CA GLY A 41 -0.88 -14.41 1.51
C GLY A 41 -0.81 -13.37 2.63
N LYS A 42 0.25 -13.41 3.46
CA LYS A 42 0.43 -12.47 4.57
C LYS A 42 0.87 -11.09 4.10
N MET A 43 1.52 -11.04 2.94
CA MET A 43 1.99 -9.81 2.32
C MET A 43 1.83 -9.87 0.81
N ILE A 44 1.72 -8.70 0.19
CA ILE A 44 1.75 -8.54 -1.26
C ILE A 44 2.99 -7.79 -1.71
N LEU A 45 3.52 -8.17 -2.87
CA LEU A 45 4.56 -7.40 -3.54
C LEU A 45 3.92 -6.17 -4.18
N LEU A 46 4.44 -4.99 -3.87
CA LEU A 46 4.00 -3.73 -4.45
C LEU A 46 4.84 -3.39 -5.69
N PRO A 47 4.27 -2.60 -6.62
CA PRO A 47 5.02 -2.00 -7.71
C PRO A 47 6.19 -1.16 -7.18
N LYS A 48 7.27 -1.05 -7.96
CA LYS A 48 8.44 -0.26 -7.55
C LYS A 48 8.21 1.23 -7.85
N PRO A 49 8.46 2.16 -6.92
CA PRO A 49 8.34 3.61 -7.15
C PRO A 49 9.18 4.14 -8.32
N ALA A 50 10.25 3.43 -8.69
CA ALA A 50 11.09 3.75 -9.85
C ALA A 50 10.41 3.45 -11.21
N SER A 51 9.30 2.72 -11.24
CA SER A 51 8.53 2.46 -12.46
C SER A 51 7.84 3.73 -12.93
N ALA A 52 7.93 4.05 -14.23
CA ALA A 52 7.17 5.14 -14.83
C ALA A 52 5.64 4.92 -14.72
N SER A 53 5.22 3.66 -14.58
CA SER A 53 3.82 3.26 -14.46
C SER A 53 3.36 3.06 -13.01
N TYR A 54 4.20 3.37 -12.02
CA TYR A 54 3.97 3.07 -10.60
C TYR A 54 2.57 3.45 -10.12
N THR A 55 2.11 4.67 -10.42
CA THR A 55 0.77 5.16 -10.03
C THR A 55 -0.36 4.30 -10.58
N HIS A 56 -0.29 3.93 -11.87
CA HIS A 56 -1.33 3.11 -12.52
C HIS A 56 -1.31 1.67 -12.04
N GLU A 57 -0.12 1.11 -11.85
CA GLU A 57 0.06 -0.23 -11.28
C GLU A 57 -0.52 -0.27 -9.85
N MET A 58 -0.27 0.77 -9.06
CA MET A 58 -0.77 0.87 -7.69
C MET A 58 -2.29 1.05 -7.63
N LEU A 59 -2.87 1.85 -8.54
CA LEU A 59 -4.32 1.99 -8.66
C LEU A 59 -4.97 0.65 -9.02
N THR A 60 -4.44 -0.03 -10.04
CA THR A 60 -4.94 -1.34 -10.48
C THR A 60 -4.91 -2.35 -9.33
N LEU A 61 -3.79 -2.40 -8.59
CA LEU A 61 -3.65 -3.24 -7.41
C LEU A 61 -4.71 -2.92 -6.35
N CYS A 62 -5.01 -1.65 -6.12
CA CYS A 62 -6.05 -1.25 -5.17
C CYS A 62 -7.44 -1.74 -5.62
N LEU A 63 -7.76 -1.59 -6.91
CA LEU A 63 -9.02 -2.05 -7.48
C LEU A 63 -9.16 -3.58 -7.40
N ASP A 64 -8.13 -4.32 -7.82
CA ASP A 64 -8.13 -5.80 -7.82
C ASP A 64 -8.30 -6.41 -6.42
N LYS A 65 -7.81 -5.70 -5.39
CA LYS A 65 -7.87 -6.14 -3.98
C LYS A 65 -9.01 -5.48 -3.19
N GLY A 66 -9.81 -4.61 -3.82
CA GLY A 66 -10.86 -3.85 -3.15
C GLY A 66 -10.34 -2.99 -2.00
N ILE A 67 -9.15 -2.39 -2.15
CA ILE A 67 -8.53 -1.50 -1.17
C ILE A 67 -9.22 -0.14 -1.23
N GLU A 68 -9.66 0.35 -0.08
CA GLU A 68 -10.36 1.65 0.06
C GLU A 68 -9.49 2.68 0.77
N SER A 69 -8.39 2.27 1.39
CA SER A 69 -7.46 3.18 2.06
C SER A 69 -6.03 2.67 1.97
N VAL A 70 -5.10 3.54 1.59
CA VAL A 70 -3.67 3.25 1.46
C VAL A 70 -2.89 4.14 2.41
N TYR A 71 -2.19 3.52 3.36
CA TYR A 71 -1.28 4.19 4.27
C TYR A 71 0.15 4.12 3.72
N LEU A 72 0.66 5.29 3.32
CA LEU A 72 1.95 5.49 2.70
C LEU A 72 2.98 5.81 3.78
N LEU A 73 3.91 4.88 3.99
CA LEU A 73 4.93 4.98 5.03
C LEU A 73 6.28 5.50 4.53
N ARG A 74 6.49 5.56 3.21
CA ARG A 74 7.72 6.08 2.63
C ARG A 74 7.46 7.38 1.86
N PRO A 75 8.36 8.38 2.00
CA PRO A 75 8.16 9.69 1.38
C PRO A 75 8.22 9.65 -0.15
N ASP A 76 8.99 8.73 -0.74
CA ASP A 76 9.09 8.53 -2.19
C ASP A 76 7.76 8.04 -2.78
N GLU A 77 7.12 7.06 -2.14
CA GLU A 77 5.80 6.56 -2.52
C GLU A 77 4.74 7.67 -2.40
N ALA A 78 4.75 8.40 -1.29
CA ALA A 78 3.83 9.51 -1.04
C ALA A 78 3.98 10.63 -2.09
N ALA A 79 5.21 11.03 -2.41
CA ALA A 79 5.47 12.09 -3.38
C ALA A 79 4.98 11.76 -4.81
N LEU A 80 4.90 10.48 -5.16
CA LEU A 80 4.40 10.02 -6.46
C LEU A 80 2.88 9.87 -6.45
N LEU A 81 2.30 9.19 -5.46
CA LEU A 81 0.87 8.88 -5.43
C LEU A 81 0.01 10.10 -5.11
N LEU A 82 0.49 11.03 -4.28
CA LEU A 82 -0.25 12.26 -4.00
C LEU A 82 -0.41 13.17 -5.22
N LYS A 83 0.52 13.12 -6.19
CA LYS A 83 0.35 13.84 -7.46
C LYS A 83 -0.86 13.33 -8.26
N ALA A 84 -1.29 12.11 -7.98
CA ALA A 84 -2.44 11.47 -8.58
C ALA A 84 -3.58 11.26 -7.58
N GLU A 85 -3.60 11.98 -6.45
CA GLU A 85 -4.62 11.82 -5.41
C GLU A 85 -6.06 11.94 -5.97
N THR A 86 -6.29 12.88 -6.89
CA THR A 86 -7.58 13.03 -7.58
C THR A 86 -8.00 11.73 -8.27
N LEU A 87 -7.08 11.05 -8.95
CA LEU A 87 -7.36 9.78 -9.63
C LEU A 87 -7.75 8.69 -8.63
N PHE A 88 -7.09 8.59 -7.49
CA PHE A 88 -7.47 7.61 -6.46
C PHE A 88 -8.82 7.92 -5.83
N ASN A 89 -9.11 9.21 -5.60
CA ASN A 89 -10.39 9.65 -5.04
C ASN A 89 -11.58 9.37 -5.97
N GLU A 90 -11.40 9.36 -7.29
CA GLU A 90 -12.45 8.97 -8.25
C GLU A 90 -12.93 7.52 -8.06
N TYR A 91 -12.12 6.67 -7.44
CA TYR A 91 -12.44 5.28 -7.13
C TYR A 91 -12.68 5.04 -5.62
N ASP A 92 -12.95 6.09 -4.84
CA ASP A 92 -13.13 6.03 -3.38
C ASP A 92 -11.90 5.48 -2.61
N ILE A 93 -10.70 5.59 -3.18
CA ILE A 93 -9.46 5.14 -2.55
C ILE A 93 -8.79 6.32 -1.86
N LYS A 94 -8.70 6.26 -0.53
CA LYS A 94 -8.09 7.34 0.27
C LYS A 94 -6.60 7.10 0.48
N LEU A 95 -5.80 8.12 0.19
CA LEU A 95 -4.36 8.11 0.50
C LEU A 95 -4.11 8.77 1.86
N HIS A 96 -3.33 8.10 2.70
CA HIS A 96 -2.96 8.58 4.03
C HIS A 96 -1.44 8.58 4.16
N VAL A 97 -0.85 9.77 4.34
CA VAL A 97 0.58 9.89 4.61
C VAL A 97 0.84 9.68 6.10
N ILE A 98 1.79 8.82 6.43
CA ILE A 98 2.30 8.66 7.79
C ILE A 98 3.71 9.26 7.82
N ALA A 99 3.85 10.33 8.60
CA ALA A 99 5.10 11.06 8.82
C ALA A 99 5.83 10.58 10.09
#